data_AF-A0A1X7HZB2-F1
#
_entry.id   AF-A0A1X7HZB2-F1
#
_cell.length_a   1.000
_cell.length_b   1.000
_cell.length_c   1.000
_cell.angle_alpha   90.00
_cell.angle_beta   90.00
_cell.angle_gamma   90.00
#
_symmetry.space_group_name_H-M   'P 1'
#
loop_
_entity.id
_entity.type
_entity.pdbx_description
1 polymer ?
#
loop_
_entity_poly.entity_id
_entity_poly.type
_entity_poly.pdbx_seq_one_letter_code
_entity_poly.pdbx_strand_id
1 'polypeptide(L)'
;MLWATDDDYVALEVTWMLSQDVIQAYGHPKNSEGKKLMDRIINTLRTGLPKGLEELAQLGRTLWRRREDVLAYFDIGASNGPVEAINGRLEHLRGIALGFRNLNHYILRIPDPLRPAAHPDQRTLNREEPVNAVQRDYVERPEDSTGPIDPLPEF
;
A
#
# COMPACT_ATOMS: atom_id res chain seq x y z
N MET A 1 16.43 -19.28 -15.45
CA MET A 1 15.94 -18.27 -14.49
C MET A 1 16.51 -16.92 -14.90
N LEU A 2 15.74 -15.83 -14.86
CA LEU A 2 16.10 -14.53 -15.48
C LEU A 2 17.34 -13.85 -14.86
N TRP A 3 17.77 -14.32 -13.69
CA TRP A 3 18.89 -13.83 -12.91
C TRP A 3 20.15 -14.70 -12.98
N ALA A 4 20.11 -15.84 -13.67
CA ALA A 4 21.22 -16.80 -13.72
C ALA A 4 22.32 -16.41 -14.74
N THR A 5 22.30 -15.17 -15.22
CA THR A 5 23.15 -14.70 -16.32
C THR A 5 24.42 -13.99 -15.87
N ASP A 6 24.46 -13.46 -14.64
CA ASP A 6 25.64 -12.80 -14.07
C ASP A 6 25.57 -12.78 -12.53
N ASP A 7 26.71 -12.93 -11.86
CA ASP A 7 26.83 -12.84 -10.40
C ASP A 7 26.43 -11.44 -9.90
N ASP A 8 26.51 -10.42 -10.75
CA ASP A 8 26.07 -9.04 -10.46
C ASP A 8 24.54 -8.92 -10.24
N TYR A 9 23.72 -9.90 -10.67
CA TYR A 9 22.27 -9.86 -10.48
C TYR A 9 21.79 -10.42 -9.13
N VAL A 10 22.67 -11.01 -8.33
CA VAL A 10 22.31 -11.60 -7.03
C VAL A 10 21.72 -10.55 -6.09
N ALA A 11 22.27 -9.33 -6.08
CA ALA A 11 21.74 -8.25 -5.23
C ALA A 11 20.32 -7.83 -5.62
N LEU A 12 20.02 -7.82 -6.93
CA LEU A 12 18.69 -7.53 -7.45
C LEU A 12 17.71 -8.64 -7.09
N GLU A 13 18.10 -9.90 -7.25
CA GLU A 13 17.27 -11.05 -6.89
C GLU A 13 16.91 -11.02 -5.41
N VAL A 14 17.90 -10.86 -4.52
CA VAL A 14 17.68 -10.79 -3.06
C VAL A 14 16.75 -9.64 -2.71
N THR A 15 16.96 -8.46 -3.31
CA THR A 15 16.09 -7.30 -3.10
C THR A 15 14.66 -7.56 -3.58
N TRP A 16 14.51 -8.21 -4.74
CA TRP A 16 13.20 -8.59 -5.26
C TRP A 16 12.50 -9.60 -4.35
N MET A 17 13.19 -10.63 -3.88
CA MET A 17 12.62 -11.61 -2.94
C MET A 17 12.15 -10.93 -1.65
N LEU A 18 12.96 -10.04 -1.08
CA LEU A 18 12.57 -9.25 0.09
C LEU A 18 11.31 -8.42 -0.18
N SER A 19 11.19 -7.82 -1.36
CA SER A 19 9.99 -7.06 -1.75
C SER A 19 8.75 -7.95 -1.76
N GLN A 20 8.86 -9.19 -2.24
CA GLN A 20 7.76 -10.16 -2.23
C GLN A 20 7.40 -10.57 -0.81
N ASP A 21 8.37 -10.77 0.08
CA ASP A 21 8.13 -11.09 1.49
C ASP A 21 7.35 -9.96 2.18
N VAL A 22 7.72 -8.70 1.90
CA VAL A 22 7.01 -7.51 2.41
C VAL A 22 5.58 -7.45 1.88
N ILE A 23 5.37 -7.68 0.58
CA ILE A 23 4.03 -7.74 -0.04
C ILE A 23 3.20 -8.85 0.61
N GLN A 24 3.78 -10.03 0.82
CA GLN A 24 3.09 -11.15 1.45
C GLN A 24 2.71 -10.82 2.90
N ALA A 25 3.58 -10.15 3.65
CA ALA A 25 3.27 -9.74 5.02
C ALA A 25 2.07 -8.80 5.06
N TYR A 26 2.06 -7.74 4.22
CA TYR A 26 0.95 -6.80 4.14
C TYR A 26 -0.34 -7.39 3.57
N GLY A 27 -0.24 -8.29 2.59
CA GLY A 27 -1.37 -8.95 1.93
C GLY A 27 -1.92 -10.17 2.68
N HIS A 28 -1.35 -10.53 3.84
CA HIS A 28 -1.77 -11.72 4.56
C HIS A 28 -3.22 -11.57 5.07
N PRO A 29 -4.13 -12.52 4.82
CA PRO A 29 -5.55 -12.39 5.17
C PRO A 29 -5.80 -12.27 6.67
N LYS A 30 -4.86 -12.74 7.49
CA LYS A 30 -4.87 -12.61 8.95
C LYS A 30 -3.76 -11.65 9.38
N ASN A 31 -4.15 -10.47 9.87
CA ASN A 31 -3.21 -9.40 10.25
C ASN A 31 -2.17 -9.83 11.28
N SER A 32 -2.54 -10.68 12.26
CA SER A 32 -1.60 -11.13 13.28
C SER A 32 -0.51 -12.06 12.74
N GLU A 33 -0.76 -12.79 11.65
CA GLU A 33 0.29 -13.55 10.98
C GLU A 33 1.13 -12.64 10.06
N GLY A 34 0.49 -11.70 9.35
CA GLY A 34 1.19 -10.65 8.60
C GLY A 34 2.17 -9.85 9.47
N LYS A 35 1.74 -9.49 10.69
CA LYS A 35 2.57 -8.83 11.71
C LYS A 35 3.79 -9.66 12.10
N LYS A 36 3.64 -10.98 12.27
CA LYS A 36 4.77 -11.88 12.57
C LYS A 36 5.73 -12.02 11.40
N LEU A 37 5.21 -12.07 10.17
CA LEU A 37 6.02 -12.11 8.95
C LEU A 37 6.85 -10.82 8.83
N MET A 38 6.20 -9.66 8.96
CA MET A 38 6.88 -8.36 8.95
C MET A 38 7.94 -8.27 10.06
N ASP A 39 7.62 -8.69 11.28
CA ASP A 39 8.58 -8.68 12.38
C ASP A 39 9.79 -9.58 12.09
N ARG A 40 9.58 -10.75 11.48
CA ARG A 40 10.66 -11.64 11.06
C ARG A 40 11.55 -10.97 10.01
N ILE A 41 10.96 -10.35 8.98
CA ILE A 41 11.69 -9.62 7.93
C ILE A 41 12.58 -8.55 8.57
N ILE A 42 12.02 -7.73 9.45
CA ILE A 42 12.74 -6.67 10.15
C ILE A 42 13.92 -7.24 10.96
N ASN A 43 13.70 -8.34 11.68
CA ASN A 43 14.77 -9.00 12.45
C ASN A 43 15.87 -9.59 11.56
N THR A 44 15.52 -10.18 10.41
CA THR A 44 16.48 -10.71 9.42
C THR A 44 17.35 -9.59 8.84
N LEU A 45 16.76 -8.45 8.49
CA LEU A 45 17.51 -7.31 7.96
C LEU A 45 18.41 -6.66 9.03
N ARG A 46 18.04 -6.78 10.31
CA ARG A 46 18.84 -6.26 11.43
C ARG A 46 20.12 -7.06 11.67
N THR A 47 20.10 -8.39 11.48
CA THR A 47 21.24 -9.27 11.83
C THR A 47 22.50 -9.06 10.99
N GLY A 48 22.44 -8.18 9.98
CA GLY A 48 23.54 -7.85 9.10
C GLY A 48 23.40 -8.58 7.76
N LEU A 49 23.75 -7.87 6.68
CA LEU A 49 23.71 -8.38 5.32
C LEU A 49 25.13 -8.53 4.78
N PRO A 50 25.37 -9.45 3.83
CA PRO A 50 26.63 -9.52 3.09
C PRO A 50 27.02 -8.17 2.46
N LYS A 51 28.31 -7.99 2.18
CA LYS A 51 28.80 -6.83 1.39
C LYS A 51 28.14 -6.82 0.01
N GLY A 52 27.84 -5.64 -0.52
CA GLY A 52 27.11 -5.46 -1.78
C GLY A 52 25.59 -5.29 -1.61
N LEU A 53 25.08 -5.30 -0.37
CA LEU A 53 23.66 -5.06 -0.04
C LEU A 53 23.48 -3.83 0.88
N GLU A 54 24.28 -2.79 0.65
CA GLU A 54 24.34 -1.60 1.51
C GLU A 54 22.98 -0.89 1.63
N GLU A 55 22.22 -0.81 0.53
CA GLU A 55 20.88 -0.22 0.50
C GLU A 55 19.87 -1.02 1.34
N LEU A 56 19.92 -2.36 1.25
CA LEU A 56 19.09 -3.22 2.10
C LEU A 56 19.48 -3.11 3.57
N ALA A 57 20.77 -2.91 3.87
CA ALA A 57 21.23 -2.64 5.23
C ALA A 57 20.75 -1.27 5.75
N GLN A 58 20.65 -0.27 4.88
CA GLN A 58 20.05 1.02 5.21
C GLN A 58 18.53 0.90 5.45
N LEU A 59 17.83 0.15 4.61
CA LEU A 59 16.42 -0.17 4.81
C LEU A 59 16.20 -0.90 6.14
N GLY A 60 16.99 -1.93 6.44
CA GLY A 60 16.94 -2.68 7.69
C GLY A 60 17.09 -1.80 8.93
N ARG A 61 18.06 -0.87 8.92
CA ARG A 61 18.25 0.13 9.99
C ARG A 61 17.02 1.02 10.16
N THR A 62 16.43 1.46 9.05
CA THR A 62 15.24 2.31 9.07
C THR A 62 14.02 1.57 9.61
N LEU A 63 13.77 0.36 9.11
CA LEU A 63 12.68 -0.49 9.55
C LEU A 63 12.81 -0.88 11.02
N TRP A 64 14.03 -1.15 11.48
CA TRP A 64 14.27 -1.42 12.90
C TRP A 64 13.94 -0.22 13.78
N ARG A 65 14.43 0.97 13.42
CA ARG A 65 14.15 2.21 14.16
C ARG A 65 12.65 2.54 14.22
N ARG A 66 11.90 2.19 13.18
CA ARG A 66 10.46 2.44 13.03
C ARG A 66 9.60 1.19 13.27
N ARG A 67 10.17 0.15 13.88
CA ARG A 67 9.51 -1.17 13.99
C ARG A 67 8.15 -1.08 14.64
N GLU A 68 8.02 -0.32 15.73
CA GLU A 68 6.75 -0.16 16.44
C GLU A 68 5.69 0.47 15.53
N ASP A 69 6.05 1.55 14.83
CA ASP A 69 5.16 2.23 13.88
C ASP A 69 4.73 1.31 12.73
N VAL A 70 5.68 0.55 12.16
CA VAL A 70 5.42 -0.39 11.06
C VAL A 70 4.51 -1.53 11.50
N LEU A 71 4.75 -2.10 12.69
CA LEU A 71 3.95 -3.21 13.20
C LEU A 71 2.56 -2.77 13.67
N ALA A 72 2.38 -1.51 14.07
CA ALA A 72 1.09 -0.95 14.45
C ALA A 72 0.08 -0.93 13.29
N TYR A 73 0.55 -0.89 12.04
CA TYR A 73 -0.32 -1.05 10.86
C TYR A 73 -1.20 -2.29 10.97
N PHE A 74 -0.65 -3.41 11.42
CA PHE A 74 -1.38 -4.69 11.50
C PHE A 74 -2.42 -4.71 12.63
N ASP A 75 -2.31 -3.82 13.61
CA ASP A 75 -3.30 -3.72 14.69
C ASP A 75 -4.43 -2.75 14.32
N ILE A 76 -4.12 -1.66 13.61
CA ILE A 76 -5.03 -0.54 13.37
C ILE A 76 -5.66 -0.59 11.97
N GLY A 77 -4.99 -1.19 10.99
CA GLY A 77 -5.48 -1.28 9.60
C GLY A 77 -5.58 0.09 8.91
N ALA A 78 -4.73 1.05 9.28
CA ALA A 78 -4.73 2.39 8.70
C ALA A 78 -4.31 2.34 7.21
N SER A 79 -5.12 2.89 6.32
CA SER A 79 -4.79 2.97 4.89
C SER A 79 -4.01 4.24 4.57
N ASN A 80 -3.16 4.18 3.54
CA ASN A 80 -2.47 5.35 2.99
C ASN A 80 -3.34 6.15 1.99
N GLY A 81 -4.60 5.73 1.78
CA GLY A 81 -5.49 6.28 0.77
C GLY A 81 -5.73 7.79 0.87
N PRO A 82 -6.00 8.36 2.06
CA PRO A 82 -6.17 9.81 2.20
C PRO A 82 -4.91 10.60 1.82
N VAL A 83 -3.73 10.10 2.18
CA VAL A 83 -2.44 10.72 1.85
C VAL A 83 -2.18 10.65 0.35
N GLU A 84 -2.44 9.49 -0.26
CA GLU A 84 -2.31 9.28 -1.70
C GLU A 84 -3.28 10.16 -2.50
N ALA A 85 -4.52 10.32 -2.03
CA ALA A 85 -5.49 11.21 -2.65
C ALA A 85 -5.00 12.67 -2.64
N ILE A 86 -4.38 13.13 -1.55
CA ILE A 86 -3.78 14.47 -1.47
C ILE A 86 -2.57 14.58 -2.40
N ASN A 87 -1.68 13.58 -2.40
CA ASN A 87 -0.50 13.60 -3.27
C ASN A 87 -0.88 13.60 -4.76
N GLY A 88 -1.86 12.79 -5.18
CA GLY A 88 -2.35 12.81 -6.56
C GLY A 88 -2.91 14.17 -6.98
N ARG A 89 -3.61 14.86 -6.07
CA ARG A 89 -4.06 16.24 -6.29
C ARG A 89 -2.90 17.23 -6.39
N LEU A 90 -1.87 17.10 -5.55
CA LEU A 90 -0.68 17.95 -5.61
C LEU A 90 0.12 17.75 -6.89
N GLU A 91 0.30 16.51 -7.36
CA GLU A 91 0.97 16.24 -8.63
C GLU A 91 0.19 16.81 -9.82
N HIS A 92 -1.15 16.69 -9.80
CA HIS A 92 -1.99 17.33 -10.82
C HIS A 92 -1.84 18.86 -10.82
N LEU A 93 -1.83 19.47 -9.63
CA LEU A 93 -1.59 20.90 -9.48
C LEU A 93 -0.21 21.31 -9.99
N ARG A 94 0.85 20.53 -9.72
CA ARG A 94 2.20 20.79 -10.26
C ARG A 94 2.22 20.75 -11.79
N GLY A 95 1.47 19.83 -12.41
CA GLY A 95 1.28 19.78 -13.85
C GLY A 95 0.62 21.05 -14.40
N ILE A 96 -0.42 21.57 -13.73
CA ILE A 96 -1.07 22.84 -14.09
C ILE A 96 -0.14 24.04 -13.85
N ALA A 97 0.68 24.00 -12.81
CA ALA A 97 1.61 25.06 -12.45
C ALA A 97 2.73 25.26 -13.48
N LEU A 98 3.00 24.27 -14.33
CA LEU A 98 4.11 24.27 -15.26
C LEU A 98 3.96 25.44 -16.26
N GLY A 99 4.84 26.44 -16.15
CA GLY A 99 4.83 27.64 -17.02
C GLY A 99 4.28 28.91 -16.36
N PHE A 100 3.69 28.82 -15.16
CA PHE A 100 3.37 30.01 -14.37
C PHE A 100 4.64 30.62 -13.77
N ARG A 101 4.93 31.87 -14.12
CA ARG A 101 6.06 32.65 -13.59
C ARG A 101 5.67 33.54 -12.40
N ASN A 102 4.37 33.64 -12.10
CA ASN A 102 3.81 34.49 -11.06
C ASN A 102 2.89 33.68 -10.14
N LEU A 103 3.17 33.73 -8.84
CA LEU A 103 2.45 32.99 -7.80
C LEU A 103 0.97 33.40 -7.70
N ASN A 104 0.64 34.68 -7.89
CA ASN A 104 -0.75 35.16 -7.81
C ASN A 104 -1.60 34.57 -8.94
N HIS A 105 -1.06 34.50 -10.16
CA HIS A 105 -1.76 33.88 -11.29
C HIS A 105 -1.95 32.37 -11.09
N TYR A 106 -0.97 31.71 -10.44
CA TYR A 106 -1.08 30.31 -10.07
C TYR A 106 -2.18 30.08 -9.02
N ILE A 107 -2.20 30.86 -7.93
CA ILE A 107 -3.20 30.74 -6.84
C ILE A 107 -4.63 30.89 -7.36
N LEU A 108 -4.87 31.81 -8.30
CA LEU A 108 -6.19 32.02 -8.91
C LEU A 108 -6.67 30.80 -9.71
N ARG A 109 -5.75 30.02 -10.28
CA ARG A 109 -6.03 28.84 -11.11
C ARG A 109 -6.26 27.57 -10.28
N ILE A 110 -5.88 27.56 -8.99
CA ILE A 110 -6.12 26.42 -8.09
C ILE A 110 -7.64 26.20 -7.97
N PRO A 111 -8.14 24.98 -8.26
CA PRO A 111 -9.55 24.64 -8.07
C PRO A 111 -9.97 24.80 -6.61
N ASP A 112 -11.20 25.25 -6.38
CA ASP A 112 -11.76 25.57 -5.06
C ASP A 112 -11.54 24.49 -3.96
N PRO A 113 -11.58 23.17 -4.25
CA PRO A 113 -11.32 22.13 -3.25
C PRO A 113 -9.89 22.07 -2.67
N LEU A 114 -8.94 22.82 -3.26
CA LEU A 114 -7.54 22.89 -2.84
C LEU A 114 -7.11 24.32 -2.48
N ARG A 115 -8.03 25.29 -2.55
CA ARG A 115 -7.77 26.60 -1.98
C ARG A 115 -7.73 26.49 -0.46
N PRO A 116 -6.84 27.24 0.22
CA PRO A 116 -6.93 27.39 1.66
C PRO A 116 -8.30 28.01 1.97
N ALA A 117 -9.22 27.22 2.51
CA ALA A 117 -10.43 27.76 3.09
C ALA A 117 -10.02 28.64 4.28
N ALA A 118 -10.61 29.82 4.42
CA ALA A 118 -10.65 30.45 5.73
C ALA A 118 -11.33 29.45 6.68
N HIS A 119 -10.54 28.87 7.58
CA HIS A 119 -10.87 27.71 8.41
C HIS A 119 -12.28 27.78 9.03
N PRO A 120 -12.98 26.64 9.06
CA PRO A 120 -13.56 26.15 10.30
C PRO A 120 -12.92 24.81 10.70
N ASP A 121 -13.05 24.49 11.97
CA ASP A 121 -12.41 23.41 12.72
C ASP A 121 -12.45 22.02 12.01
N GLN A 122 -11.30 21.36 11.87
CA GLN A 122 -11.13 20.05 11.21
C GLN A 122 -11.43 18.85 12.13
N ARG A 123 -12.09 19.05 13.27
CA ARG A 123 -12.34 17.99 14.28
C ARG A 123 -13.47 17.01 13.97
N THR A 124 -14.09 17.06 12.79
CA THR A 124 -15.16 16.10 12.44
C THR A 124 -14.97 15.58 11.01
N LEU A 125 -13.91 14.82 10.76
CA LEU A 125 -13.93 13.88 9.65
C LEU A 125 -14.73 12.66 10.11
N ASN A 126 -15.92 12.50 9.56
CA ASN A 126 -16.83 11.42 9.86
C ASN A 126 -16.16 10.07 9.65
N ARG A 127 -16.37 9.18 10.64
CA ARG A 127 -15.97 7.77 10.64
C ARG A 127 -16.42 7.11 9.33
N GLU A 128 -15.47 6.65 8.52
CA GLU A 128 -15.80 5.81 7.37
C GLU A 128 -16.43 4.51 7.90
N GLU A 129 -17.63 4.20 7.41
CA GLU A 129 -18.30 2.92 7.62
C GLU A 129 -17.38 1.78 7.15
N PRO A 130 -17.32 0.64 7.88
CA PRO A 130 -16.43 -0.45 7.50
C PRO A 130 -16.80 -0.94 6.10
N VAL A 131 -15.79 -1.03 5.21
CA VAL A 131 -15.90 -1.66 3.89
C VAL A 131 -16.13 -3.16 4.09
N ASN A 132 -17.37 -3.52 4.40
CA ASN A 132 -17.86 -4.89 4.43
C ASN A 132 -19.32 -4.91 3.98
N ALA A 133 -19.54 -4.51 2.73
CA ALA A 133 -20.83 -4.64 2.06
C ALA A 133 -20.68 -4.81 0.53
N VAL A 134 -19.72 -5.63 0.06
CA VAL A 134 -19.71 -6.11 -1.35
C VAL A 134 -19.23 -7.57 -1.47
N GLN A 135 -19.24 -8.36 -0.40
CA GLN A 135 -18.92 -9.80 -0.50
C GLN A 135 -19.84 -10.64 0.39
N ARG A 136 -21.15 -10.60 0.08
CA ARG A 136 -22.18 -11.42 0.73
C ARG A 136 -23.20 -11.99 -0.28
N ASP A 137 -22.82 -12.18 -1.54
CA ASP A 137 -23.71 -12.82 -2.53
C ASP A 137 -23.17 -14.14 -3.10
N TYR A 138 -22.20 -14.76 -2.43
CA TYR A 138 -21.89 -16.17 -2.67
C TYR A 138 -22.12 -16.94 -1.38
N VAL A 139 -22.96 -17.97 -1.46
CA VAL A 139 -23.47 -18.84 -0.39
C VAL A 139 -24.79 -18.36 0.22
N GLU A 140 -25.88 -18.57 -0.52
CA GLU A 140 -27.04 -19.34 -0.04
C GLU A 140 -27.77 -19.91 -1.26
N ARG A 141 -27.48 -21.16 -1.62
CA ARG A 141 -28.34 -21.97 -2.49
C ARG A 141 -29.09 -22.93 -1.56
N PRO A 142 -30.44 -22.87 -1.47
CA PRO A 142 -31.18 -23.83 -0.67
C PRO A 142 -31.11 -25.22 -1.29
N GLU A 143 -30.81 -26.20 -0.44
CA GLU A 143 -30.70 -27.63 -0.69
C GLU A 143 -32.08 -28.26 -0.96
N ASP A 144 -32.85 -27.79 -1.94
CA ASP A 144 -33.98 -28.57 -2.47
C ASP A 144 -34.49 -28.04 -3.82
N SER A 145 -33.96 -28.56 -4.92
CA SER A 145 -34.72 -28.68 -6.17
C SER A 145 -33.98 -29.60 -7.14
N THR A 146 -34.49 -30.82 -7.24
CA THR A 146 -34.21 -31.74 -8.35
C THR A 146 -34.71 -31.14 -9.66
N GLY A 147 -33.80 -30.71 -10.53
CA GLY A 147 -34.09 -30.28 -11.90
C GLY A 147 -32.82 -30.33 -12.77
N PRO A 148 -32.91 -30.63 -14.07
CA PRO A 148 -31.75 -30.94 -14.89
C PRO A 148 -30.86 -29.71 -15.09
N ILE A 149 -29.55 -29.93 -14.99
CA ILE A 149 -28.50 -28.91 -15.19
C ILE A 149 -28.33 -28.70 -16.69
N ASP A 150 -28.64 -27.50 -17.20
CA ASP A 150 -28.28 -27.11 -18.57
C ASP A 150 -26.75 -26.94 -18.70
N PRO A 151 -26.16 -27.33 -19.85
CA PRO A 151 -24.72 -27.26 -20.03
C PRO A 151 -24.23 -25.81 -20.20
N LEU A 152 -23.08 -25.51 -19.60
CA LEU A 152 -22.39 -24.23 -19.71
C LEU A 152 -21.92 -23.97 -21.16
N PRO A 153 -22.00 -22.72 -21.68
CA PRO A 153 -21.53 -22.40 -23.02
C PRO A 153 -20.00 -22.43 -23.11
N GLU A 154 -19.50 -22.95 -24.24
CA GLU A 154 -18.07 -23.01 -24.57
C GLU A 154 -17.50 -21.63 -24.97
N PHE A 155 -16.20 -21.48 -24.63
CA PHE A 155 -15.21 -20.45 -24.95
C PHE A 155 -15.12 -19.21 -24.05
#